data_AF-A0AAW3W9L1-F1
#
_entry.id   AF-A0AAW3W9L1-F1
#
_cell.length_a   1.000
_cell.length_b   1.000
_cell.length_c   1.000
_cell.angle_alpha   90.00
_cell.angle_beta   90.00
_cell.angle_gamma   90.00
#
_symmetry.space_group_name_H-M   'P 1'
#
loop_
_entity.id
_entity.type
_entity.pdbx_description
1 polymer ?
#
loop_
_entity_poly.entity_id
_entity_poly.type
_entity_poly.pdbx_seq_one_letter_code
_entity_poly.pdbx_strand_id
1 'polypeptide(L)'
;METAIKSVGIFLLIYFSYYYVLRFIQSVFQGALSSINAGVAKFIYALSTPAHELAHLLVAILCLAKIEQVQLLPKGNRPGFIRSRVGSSMPFLISIKEFLIAIAPVIINIPLFIFIESKFVLKDKVADISRILDPRIILSKEGIITIFLFLLLISGIAPSHEDFKGMIKGLIILSAIIFGLSFLTSMFLDMKWMNAKPILTVLLYYIELIIFVLIINAIIHYRNCFKITWIILISAIKHAFRKS
;
A
#
# COMPACT_ATOMS: atom_id res chain seq x y z
N MET A 1 -19.53 16.56 18.27
CA MET A 1 -18.43 15.95 19.06
C MET A 1 -18.47 14.43 19.03
N GLU A 2 -19.59 13.80 19.42
CA GLU A 2 -19.76 12.33 19.39
C GLU A 2 -19.41 11.71 18.03
N THR A 3 -19.90 12.29 16.95
CA THR A 3 -19.59 11.90 15.57
C THR A 3 -18.10 11.88 15.28
N ALA A 4 -17.37 12.94 15.65
CA ALA A 4 -15.92 13.02 15.43
C ALA A 4 -15.15 11.95 16.21
N ILE A 5 -15.54 11.67 17.45
CA ILE A 5 -14.96 10.61 18.27
C ILE A 5 -15.21 9.24 17.63
N LYS A 6 -16.44 8.98 17.15
CA LYS A 6 -16.78 7.74 16.44
C LYS A 6 -15.94 7.58 15.17
N SER A 7 -15.76 8.63 14.36
CA SER A 7 -14.92 8.59 13.16
C SER A 7 -13.48 8.16 13.48
N VAL A 8 -12.87 8.75 14.52
CA VAL A 8 -11.52 8.39 14.95
C VAL A 8 -11.48 6.96 15.48
N GLY A 9 -12.46 6.55 16.30
CA GLY A 9 -12.53 5.18 16.83
C GLY A 9 -12.63 4.12 15.72
N ILE A 10 -13.46 4.35 14.71
CA ILE A 10 -13.59 3.46 13.54
C ILE A 10 -12.30 3.45 12.73
N PHE A 11 -11.66 4.61 12.51
CA PHE A 11 -10.38 4.69 11.82
C PHE A 11 -9.30 3.86 12.52
N LEU A 12 -9.15 4.03 13.83
CA LEU A 12 -8.20 3.25 14.62
C LEU A 12 -8.53 1.76 14.58
N LEU A 13 -9.81 1.39 14.70
CA LEU A 13 -10.24 -0.01 14.61
C LEU A 13 -9.85 -0.62 13.25
N ILE A 14 -10.12 0.06 12.15
CA ILE A 14 -9.77 -0.42 10.80
C ILE A 14 -8.26 -0.55 10.66
N TYR A 15 -7.51 0.48 11.06
CA TYR A 15 -6.05 0.48 10.99
C TYR A 15 -5.44 -0.68 11.78
N PHE A 16 -5.84 -0.87 13.04
CA PHE A 16 -5.32 -1.95 13.88
C PHE A 16 -5.79 -3.33 13.42
N SER A 17 -7.05 -3.47 12.96
CA SER A 17 -7.53 -4.73 12.38
C SER A 17 -6.73 -5.09 11.13
N TYR A 18 -6.48 -4.11 10.27
CA TYR A 18 -5.67 -4.27 9.08
C TYR A 18 -4.24 -4.68 9.41
N TYR A 19 -3.59 -3.94 10.32
CA TYR A 19 -2.24 -4.24 10.79
C TYR A 19 -2.13 -5.64 11.39
N TYR A 20 -3.12 -6.03 12.19
CA TYR A 20 -3.20 -7.35 12.79
C TYR A 20 -3.29 -8.45 11.73
N VAL A 21 -4.17 -8.30 10.73
CA VAL A 21 -4.32 -9.27 9.64
C VAL A 21 -3.01 -9.41 8.84
N LEU A 22 -2.33 -8.31 8.53
CA LEU A 22 -1.03 -8.37 7.86
C LEU A 22 0.02 -9.11 8.68
N ARG A 23 0.14 -8.78 9.98
CA ARG A 23 1.09 -9.44 10.88
C ARG A 23 0.77 -10.92 11.06
N PHE A 24 -0.52 -11.27 11.08
CA PHE A 24 -0.96 -12.66 11.12
C PHE A 24 -0.56 -13.40 9.85
N ILE A 25 -0.89 -12.88 8.67
CA ILE A 25 -0.48 -13.45 7.37
C ILE A 25 1.03 -13.62 7.31
N GLN A 26 1.78 -12.58 7.71
CA GLN A 26 3.22 -12.61 7.77
C GLN A 26 3.73 -13.70 8.73
N SER A 27 3.17 -13.81 9.93
CA SER A 27 3.60 -14.79 10.92
C SER A 27 3.37 -16.22 10.45
N VAL A 28 2.20 -16.50 9.84
CA VAL A 28 1.88 -17.80 9.25
C VAL A 28 2.85 -18.10 8.11
N PHE A 29 3.08 -17.13 7.23
CA PHE A 29 4.01 -17.27 6.12
C PHE A 29 5.46 -17.47 6.58
N GLN A 30 5.91 -16.74 7.59
CA GLN A 30 7.23 -16.88 8.18
C GLN A 30 7.43 -18.23 8.87
N GLY A 31 6.41 -18.73 9.57
CA GLY A 31 6.43 -20.08 10.16
C GLY A 31 6.50 -21.18 9.08
N ALA A 32 5.79 -20.99 7.96
CA ALA A 32 5.90 -21.89 6.82
C ALA A 32 7.31 -21.82 6.19
N LEU A 33 7.88 -20.63 6.03
CA LEU A 33 9.23 -20.43 5.50
C LEU A 33 10.33 -20.96 6.41
N SER A 34 10.17 -20.92 7.74
CA SER A 34 11.14 -21.50 8.67
C SER A 34 11.16 -23.03 8.65
N SER A 35 10.09 -23.64 8.13
CA SER A 35 9.93 -25.10 8.03
C SER A 35 10.51 -25.68 6.74
N ILE A 36 11.00 -24.84 5.83
CA ILE A 36 11.62 -25.23 4.56
C ILE A 36 13.11 -24.90 4.52
N ASN A 37 13.82 -25.41 3.51
CA ASN A 37 15.24 -25.14 3.32
C ASN A 37 15.54 -23.63 3.22
N ALA A 38 16.57 -23.17 3.93
CA ALA A 38 16.97 -21.75 3.99
C ALA A 38 17.24 -21.11 2.61
N GLY A 39 17.72 -21.89 1.63
CA GLY A 39 17.91 -21.42 0.26
C GLY A 39 16.58 -21.12 -0.45
N VAL A 40 15.58 -21.99 -0.26
CA VAL A 40 14.23 -21.80 -0.81
C VAL A 40 13.52 -20.64 -0.11
N ALA A 41 13.66 -20.51 1.21
CA ALA A 41 13.13 -19.38 1.94
C ALA A 41 13.74 -18.04 1.47
N LYS A 42 15.06 -17.98 1.28
CA LYS A 42 15.74 -16.80 0.71
C LYS A 42 15.27 -16.47 -0.70
N PHE A 43 15.07 -17.48 -1.54
CA PHE A 43 14.55 -17.31 -2.89
C PHE A 43 13.14 -16.72 -2.88
N ILE A 44 12.24 -17.27 -2.05
CA ILE A 44 10.87 -16.77 -1.91
C ILE A 44 10.84 -15.33 -1.40
N TYR A 45 11.67 -14.99 -0.41
CA TYR A 45 11.81 -13.60 0.04
C TYR A 45 12.29 -12.69 -1.08
N ALA A 46 13.31 -13.11 -1.84
CA ALA A 46 13.85 -12.34 -2.96
C ALA A 46 12.85 -12.09 -4.09
N LEU A 47 11.77 -12.90 -4.21
CA LEU A 47 10.68 -12.65 -5.16
C LEU A 47 9.75 -11.53 -4.69
N SER A 48 9.46 -11.47 -3.39
CA SER A 48 8.52 -10.50 -2.82
C SER A 48 9.13 -9.10 -2.57
N THR A 49 10.42 -9.06 -2.21
CA THR A 49 11.12 -7.81 -1.85
C THR A 49 11.10 -6.77 -2.96
N PRO A 50 11.37 -7.09 -4.24
CA PRO A 50 11.34 -6.10 -5.31
C PRO A 50 9.97 -5.44 -5.49
N ALA A 51 8.88 -6.22 -5.41
CA ALA A 51 7.53 -5.69 -5.54
C ALA A 51 7.16 -4.78 -4.36
N HIS A 52 7.57 -5.17 -3.15
CA HIS A 52 7.41 -4.35 -1.94
C HIS A 52 8.16 -3.01 -2.06
N GLU A 53 9.45 -3.04 -2.38
CA GLU A 53 10.26 -1.82 -2.52
C GLU A 53 9.81 -0.95 -3.71
N LEU A 54 9.35 -1.57 -4.80
CA LEU A 54 8.82 -0.83 -5.94
C LEU A 54 7.54 -0.06 -5.57
N ALA A 55 6.69 -0.62 -4.70
CA ALA A 55 5.52 0.10 -4.18
C ALA A 55 5.94 1.33 -3.38
N HIS A 56 6.91 1.19 -2.45
CA HIS A 56 7.48 2.33 -1.73
C HIS A 56 8.05 3.39 -2.68
N LEU A 57 8.81 2.98 -3.70
CA LEU A 57 9.37 3.90 -4.69
C LEU A 57 8.28 4.65 -5.46
N LEU A 58 7.24 3.94 -5.91
CA LEU A 58 6.14 4.53 -6.67
C LEU A 58 5.40 5.57 -5.85
N VAL A 59 5.04 5.24 -4.61
CA VAL A 59 4.34 6.19 -3.72
C VAL A 59 5.27 7.33 -3.29
N ALA A 60 6.56 7.09 -3.10
CA ALA A 60 7.54 8.14 -2.81
C ALA A 60 7.67 9.13 -3.98
N ILE A 61 7.65 8.66 -5.23
CA ILE A 61 7.61 9.51 -6.42
C ILE A 61 6.30 10.33 -6.46
N LEU A 62 5.15 9.71 -6.18
CA LEU A 62 3.86 10.41 -6.12
C LEU A 62 3.80 11.46 -5.00
N CYS A 63 4.47 11.19 -3.87
CA CYS A 63 4.63 12.13 -2.77
C CYS A 63 5.70 13.19 -3.02
N LEU A 64 6.44 13.09 -4.13
CA LEU A 64 7.53 13.96 -4.54
C LEU A 64 8.68 13.97 -3.53
N ALA A 65 8.90 12.83 -2.90
CA ALA A 65 10.05 12.63 -2.05
C ALA A 65 11.32 12.64 -2.90
N LYS A 66 12.39 13.22 -2.37
CA LYS A 66 13.72 13.11 -2.97
C LYS A 66 14.21 11.69 -2.73
N ILE A 67 14.38 10.91 -3.79
CA ILE A 67 14.94 9.56 -3.72
C ILE A 67 16.46 9.67 -3.57
N GLU A 68 16.99 9.17 -2.45
CA GLU A 68 18.43 9.19 -2.14
C GLU A 68 19.10 7.88 -2.58
N GLN A 69 18.43 6.75 -2.37
CA GLN A 69 18.97 5.44 -2.69
C GLN A 69 17.84 4.44 -2.99
N VAL A 70 18.07 3.58 -3.97
CA VAL A 70 17.16 2.51 -4.38
C VAL A 70 17.92 1.18 -4.36
N GLN A 71 17.43 0.22 -3.59
CA GLN A 71 17.92 -1.14 -3.60
C GLN A 71 16.72 -2.11 -3.57
N LEU A 72 16.33 -2.64 -4.72
CA LEU A 72 15.13 -3.50 -4.82
C LEU A 72 15.38 -4.95 -4.40
N LEU A 73 16.61 -5.43 -4.60
CA LEU A 73 16.99 -6.79 -4.28
C LEU A 73 17.72 -6.86 -2.93
N PRO A 74 17.51 -7.92 -2.14
CA PRO A 74 18.29 -8.14 -0.94
C PRO A 74 19.78 -8.33 -1.28
N LYS A 75 20.67 -7.82 -0.44
CA LYS A 75 22.13 -7.99 -0.58
C LYS A 75 22.68 -8.61 0.70
N GLY A 76 23.07 -9.89 0.62
CA GLY A 76 23.48 -10.68 1.78
C GLY A 76 22.31 -10.82 2.76
N ASN A 77 22.50 -10.39 4.01
CA ASN A 77 21.46 -10.40 5.05
C ASN A 77 20.67 -9.08 5.15
N ARG A 78 20.89 -8.13 4.24
CA ARG A 78 20.14 -6.87 4.23
C ARG A 78 18.99 -6.96 3.23
N PRO A 79 17.73 -6.70 3.65
CA PRO A 79 16.62 -6.60 2.72
C PRO A 79 16.84 -5.46 1.71
N GLY A 80 16.00 -5.41 0.69
CA GLY A 80 15.88 -4.22 -0.14
C GLY A 80 15.47 -3.01 0.71
N PHE A 81 15.66 -1.82 0.17
CA PHE A 81 15.17 -0.58 0.77
C PHE A 81 15.06 0.54 -0.26
N ILE A 82 14.10 1.44 -0.04
CA ILE A 82 14.04 2.75 -0.67
C ILE A 82 14.32 3.83 0.37
N ARG A 83 15.44 4.52 0.22
CA ARG A 83 15.75 5.70 1.03
C ARG A 83 15.21 6.94 0.33
N SER A 84 14.21 7.57 0.94
CA SER A 84 13.60 8.80 0.42
C SER A 84 13.50 9.87 1.51
N ARG A 85 13.53 11.14 1.10
CA ARG A 85 13.37 12.29 1.98
C ARG A 85 12.17 13.12 1.52
N VAL A 86 11.18 13.25 2.38
CA VAL A 86 10.00 14.08 2.13
C VAL A 86 10.31 15.52 2.54
N GLY A 87 10.03 16.48 1.65
CA GLY A 87 10.09 17.91 1.93
C GLY A 87 8.73 18.57 1.78
N SER A 88 8.39 19.50 2.66
CA SER A 88 7.25 20.41 2.54
C SER A 88 7.45 21.63 3.44
N SER A 89 6.85 22.77 3.07
CA SER A 89 6.73 23.93 3.96
C SER A 89 5.75 23.71 5.11
N MET A 90 4.87 22.70 5.01
CA MET A 90 3.87 22.37 6.01
C MET A 90 4.23 21.05 6.72
N PRO A 91 4.52 21.06 8.03
CA PRO A 91 4.92 19.86 8.77
C PRO A 91 3.91 18.71 8.70
N PHE A 92 2.60 19.01 8.69
CA PHE A 92 1.57 17.97 8.63
C PHE A 92 1.57 17.22 7.27
N LEU A 93 1.88 17.90 6.17
CA LEU A 93 1.97 17.27 4.85
C LEU A 93 3.17 16.32 4.77
N ILE A 94 4.25 16.61 5.50
CA ILE A 94 5.40 15.70 5.59
C ILE A 94 4.95 14.38 6.20
N SER A 95 4.26 14.42 7.34
CA SER A 95 3.82 13.21 8.04
C SER A 95 2.77 12.41 7.27
N ILE A 96 1.86 13.06 6.54
CA ILE A 96 0.91 12.36 5.66
C ILE A 96 1.66 11.63 4.54
N LYS A 97 2.62 12.30 3.89
CA LYS A 97 3.43 11.70 2.82
C LYS A 97 4.28 10.54 3.34
N GLU A 98 4.93 10.70 4.49
CA GLU A 98 5.67 9.62 5.15
C GLU A 98 4.77 8.43 5.48
N PHE A 99 3.55 8.68 5.96
CA PHE A 99 2.55 7.65 6.20
C PHE A 99 2.18 6.89 4.93
N LEU A 100 1.85 7.60 3.86
CA LEU A 100 1.48 7.01 2.57
C LEU A 100 2.60 6.15 2.00
N ILE A 101 3.84 6.64 2.07
CA ILE A 101 5.03 5.88 1.66
C ILE A 101 5.16 4.63 2.52
N ALA A 102 4.98 4.71 3.84
CA ALA A 102 5.12 3.56 4.73
C ALA A 102 4.08 2.46 4.49
N ILE A 103 2.86 2.81 4.09
CA ILE A 103 1.81 1.83 3.73
C ILE A 103 1.75 1.55 2.23
N ALA A 104 2.74 1.98 1.44
CA ALA A 104 2.71 1.84 -0.01
C ALA A 104 2.53 0.41 -0.53
N PRO A 105 3.20 -0.63 0.04
CA PRO A 105 2.99 -2.03 -0.38
C PRO A 105 1.53 -2.44 -0.29
N VAL A 106 0.80 -1.92 0.70
CA VAL A 106 -0.63 -2.14 0.88
C VAL A 106 -1.44 -1.49 -0.24
N ILE A 107 -1.20 -0.20 -0.45
CA ILE A 107 -1.97 0.62 -1.38
C ILE A 107 -1.76 0.15 -2.83
N ILE A 108 -0.59 -0.41 -3.14
CA ILE A 108 -0.25 -0.82 -4.50
C ILE A 108 -0.42 -2.32 -4.70
N ASN A 109 0.21 -3.16 -3.88
CA ASN A 109 0.30 -4.59 -4.19
C ASN A 109 -1.01 -5.32 -3.94
N ILE A 110 -1.82 -4.93 -2.94
CA ILE A 110 -3.12 -5.56 -2.70
C ILE A 110 -4.10 -5.26 -3.85
N PRO A 111 -4.33 -4.00 -4.26
CA PRO A 111 -5.20 -3.73 -5.40
C PRO A 111 -4.67 -4.35 -6.70
N LEU A 112 -3.35 -4.37 -6.90
CA LEU A 112 -2.75 -5.01 -8.08
C LEU A 112 -3.00 -6.53 -8.09
N PHE A 113 -2.84 -7.20 -6.95
CA PHE A 113 -3.17 -8.61 -6.78
C PHE A 113 -4.65 -8.85 -7.11
N ILE A 114 -5.56 -8.10 -6.49
CA ILE A 114 -7.01 -8.21 -6.72
C ILE A 114 -7.36 -8.02 -8.20
N PHE A 115 -6.76 -7.02 -8.84
CA PHE A 115 -6.98 -6.71 -10.25
C PHE A 115 -6.50 -7.84 -11.15
N ILE A 116 -5.30 -8.36 -10.93
CA ILE A 116 -4.74 -9.45 -11.75
C ILE A 116 -5.58 -10.72 -11.58
N GLU A 117 -5.91 -11.07 -10.34
CA GLU A 117 -6.76 -12.22 -10.02
C GLU A 117 -8.11 -12.12 -10.72
N SER A 118 -8.79 -10.99 -10.58
CA SER A 118 -10.14 -10.80 -11.14
C SER A 118 -10.12 -10.74 -12.66
N LYS A 119 -9.14 -10.07 -13.29
CA LYS A 119 -9.14 -9.82 -14.74
C LYS A 119 -8.48 -10.91 -15.57
N PHE A 120 -7.44 -11.55 -15.06
CA PHE A 120 -6.59 -12.43 -15.86
C PHE A 120 -6.58 -13.87 -15.37
N VAL A 121 -6.65 -14.11 -14.05
CA VAL A 121 -6.55 -15.46 -13.47
C VAL A 121 -7.93 -16.13 -13.41
N LEU A 122 -8.80 -15.66 -12.52
CA LEU A 122 -10.15 -16.19 -12.33
C LEU A 122 -11.14 -15.68 -13.38
N LYS A 123 -10.85 -14.53 -14.00
CA LYS A 123 -11.74 -13.84 -14.96
C LYS A 123 -13.14 -13.58 -14.39
N ASP A 124 -13.21 -13.36 -13.09
CA ASP A 124 -14.43 -13.13 -12.33
C ASP A 124 -14.59 -11.64 -11.95
N LYS A 125 -15.74 -11.30 -11.36
CA LYS A 125 -15.93 -9.96 -10.79
C LYS A 125 -15.13 -9.84 -9.50
N VAL A 126 -14.68 -8.63 -9.16
CA VAL A 126 -13.97 -8.34 -7.90
C VAL A 126 -14.78 -8.78 -6.67
N ALA A 127 -16.12 -8.71 -6.75
CA ALA A 127 -17.01 -9.16 -5.68
C ALA A 127 -16.91 -10.67 -5.38
N ASP A 128 -16.46 -11.46 -6.36
CA ASP A 128 -16.38 -12.93 -6.28
C ASP A 128 -14.97 -13.42 -5.96
N ILE A 129 -14.05 -12.52 -5.56
CA ILE A 129 -12.65 -12.86 -5.32
C ILE A 129 -12.44 -13.86 -4.17
N SER A 130 -13.43 -14.04 -3.30
CA SER A 130 -13.43 -15.08 -2.25
C SER A 130 -13.33 -16.50 -2.83
N ARG A 131 -13.67 -16.69 -4.11
CA ARG A 131 -13.51 -17.98 -4.82
C ARG A 131 -12.06 -18.45 -4.91
N ILE A 132 -11.07 -17.57 -4.72
CA ILE A 132 -9.66 -17.97 -4.57
C ILE A 132 -9.49 -19.01 -3.44
N LEU A 133 -10.35 -18.97 -2.42
CA LEU A 133 -10.31 -19.89 -1.30
C LEU A 133 -11.05 -21.23 -1.55
N ASP A 134 -11.72 -21.38 -2.71
CA ASP A 134 -12.36 -22.65 -3.07
C ASP A 134 -11.27 -23.72 -3.29
N PRO A 135 -11.29 -24.85 -2.55
CA PRO A 135 -10.31 -25.92 -2.73
C PRO A 135 -10.18 -26.42 -4.17
N ARG A 136 -11.26 -26.36 -4.96
CA ARG A 136 -11.24 -26.75 -6.38
C ARG A 136 -10.41 -25.80 -7.23
N ILE A 137 -10.39 -24.52 -6.87
CA ILE A 137 -9.63 -23.47 -7.57
C ILE A 137 -8.18 -23.47 -7.08
N ILE A 138 -7.94 -23.63 -5.77
CA ILE A 138 -6.57 -23.68 -5.21
C ILE A 138 -5.71 -24.77 -5.88
N LEU A 139 -6.30 -25.93 -6.17
CA LEU A 139 -5.61 -27.06 -6.78
C LEU A 139 -5.56 -27.00 -8.31
N SER A 140 -6.16 -26.00 -8.94
CA SER A 140 -6.15 -25.84 -10.39
C SER A 140 -4.92 -25.05 -10.87
N LYS A 141 -4.77 -24.93 -12.19
CA LYS A 141 -3.72 -24.10 -12.81
C LYS A 141 -3.85 -22.64 -12.35
N GLU A 142 -5.07 -22.15 -12.25
CA GLU A 142 -5.41 -20.82 -11.78
C GLU A 142 -4.95 -20.65 -10.33
N GLY A 143 -5.26 -21.60 -9.44
CA GLY A 143 -4.79 -21.57 -8.04
C GLY A 143 -3.27 -21.54 -7.89
N ILE A 144 -2.52 -22.25 -8.74
CA ILE A 144 -1.05 -22.19 -8.74
C ILE A 144 -0.56 -20.78 -9.11
N ILE A 145 -1.19 -20.14 -10.11
CA ILE A 145 -0.87 -18.76 -10.50
C ILE A 145 -1.22 -17.81 -9.35
N THR A 146 -2.36 -18.00 -8.69
CA THR A 146 -2.78 -17.20 -7.53
C THR A 146 -1.80 -17.33 -6.36
N ILE A 147 -1.31 -18.53 -6.06
CA ILE A 147 -0.28 -18.75 -5.04
C ILE A 147 0.99 -18.00 -5.41
N PHE A 148 1.45 -18.10 -6.67
CA PHE A 148 2.64 -17.37 -7.11
C PHE A 148 2.48 -15.85 -7.02
N LEU A 149 1.33 -15.31 -7.42
CA LEU A 149 1.02 -13.89 -7.31
C LEU A 149 0.94 -13.44 -5.85
N PHE A 150 0.39 -14.26 -4.96
CA PHE A 150 0.38 -13.99 -3.53
C PHE A 150 1.80 -13.92 -2.97
N LEU A 151 2.68 -14.85 -3.35
CA LEU A 151 4.09 -14.83 -2.94
C LEU A 151 4.82 -13.58 -3.47
N LEU A 152 4.50 -13.14 -4.69
CA LEU A 152 5.19 -11.99 -5.27
C LEU A 152 4.69 -10.66 -4.71
N LEU A 153 3.38 -10.51 -4.51
CA LEU A 153 2.76 -9.23 -4.19
C LEU A 153 2.42 -9.07 -2.71
N ILE A 154 2.03 -10.16 -2.03
CA ILE A 154 1.41 -10.09 -0.70
C ILE A 154 2.32 -10.57 0.41
N SER A 155 3.06 -11.66 0.19
CA SER A 155 3.81 -12.32 1.28
C SER A 155 4.94 -11.47 1.85
N GLY A 156 5.39 -10.46 1.11
CA GLY A 156 6.40 -9.49 1.52
C GLY A 156 5.85 -8.18 2.09
N ILE A 157 4.52 -7.96 2.22
CA ILE A 157 3.92 -6.65 2.60
C ILE A 157 4.23 -6.19 4.04
N ALA A 158 4.79 -7.07 4.86
CA ALA A 158 5.21 -6.80 6.23
C ALA A 158 5.89 -5.42 6.42
N PRO A 159 5.33 -4.52 7.25
CA PRO A 159 5.97 -3.23 7.49
C PRO A 159 7.28 -3.43 8.26
N SER A 160 8.35 -2.82 7.74
CA SER A 160 9.65 -2.75 8.40
C SER A 160 9.59 -1.86 9.65
N HIS A 161 10.67 -1.84 10.43
CA HIS A 161 10.75 -0.96 11.60
C HIS A 161 10.68 0.53 11.22
N GLU A 162 11.23 0.90 10.07
CA GLU A 162 11.17 2.29 9.58
C GLU A 162 9.77 2.63 9.06
N ASP A 163 9.10 1.70 8.39
CA ASP A 163 7.70 1.88 7.99
C ASP A 163 6.82 2.09 9.22
N PHE A 164 7.05 1.32 10.28
CA PHE A 164 6.29 1.45 11.52
C PHE A 164 6.44 2.83 12.18
N LYS A 165 7.64 3.43 12.15
CA LYS A 165 7.86 4.79 12.65
C LYS A 165 7.07 5.83 11.85
N GLY A 166 7.08 5.72 10.52
CA GLY A 166 6.30 6.58 9.63
C GLY A 166 4.79 6.41 9.85
N MET A 167 4.35 5.16 10.02
CA MET A 167 2.96 4.80 10.28
C MET A 167 2.42 5.43 11.57
N ILE A 168 3.15 5.35 12.69
CA ILE A 168 2.70 5.92 13.98
C ILE A 168 2.53 7.44 13.90
N LYS A 169 3.53 8.15 13.35
CA LYS A 169 3.46 9.61 13.24
C LYS A 169 2.28 10.05 12.37
N GLY A 170 2.08 9.36 11.24
CA GLY A 170 0.94 9.57 10.37
C GLY A 170 -0.39 9.27 11.02
N LEU A 171 -0.49 8.17 11.78
CA LEU A 171 -1.70 7.75 12.47
C LEU A 171 -2.22 8.83 13.43
N ILE A 172 -1.31 9.45 14.20
CA ILE A 172 -1.66 10.51 15.15
C ILE A 172 -2.20 11.74 14.40
N ILE A 173 -1.51 12.17 13.34
CA ILE A 173 -1.88 13.37 12.58
C ILE A 173 -3.17 13.14 11.80
N LEU A 174 -3.36 11.97 11.19
CA LEU A 174 -4.60 11.61 10.52
C LEU A 174 -5.76 11.52 11.50
N SER A 175 -5.56 11.00 12.71
CA SER A 175 -6.60 10.99 13.74
C SER A 175 -7.05 12.41 14.09
N ALA A 176 -6.10 13.35 14.23
CA ALA A 176 -6.41 14.76 14.50
C ALA A 176 -7.17 15.43 13.33
N ILE A 177 -6.78 15.13 12.08
CA ILE A 177 -7.45 15.66 10.88
C ILE A 177 -8.87 15.08 10.76
N ILE A 178 -9.03 13.77 10.92
CA ILE A 178 -10.33 13.09 10.87
C ILE A 178 -11.26 13.66 11.94
N PHE A 179 -10.73 13.86 13.14
CA PHE A 179 -11.48 14.51 14.22
C PHE A 179 -11.92 15.91 13.82
N GLY A 180 -11.00 16.77 13.37
CA GLY A 180 -11.28 18.16 13.02
C GLY A 180 -12.31 18.27 11.88
N LEU A 181 -12.11 17.51 10.79
CA LEU A 181 -13.04 17.49 9.66
C LEU A 181 -14.41 16.94 10.06
N SER A 182 -14.47 15.79 10.74
CA SER A 182 -15.75 15.21 11.16
C SER A 182 -16.48 16.11 12.15
N PHE A 183 -15.75 16.81 13.03
CA PHE A 183 -16.34 17.77 13.96
C PHE A 183 -16.95 18.95 13.21
N LEU A 184 -16.18 19.59 12.32
CA LEU A 184 -16.66 20.71 11.51
C LEU A 184 -17.84 20.30 10.63
N THR A 185 -17.76 19.18 9.91
CA THR A 185 -18.87 18.68 9.08
C THR A 185 -20.12 18.41 9.92
N SER A 186 -19.97 17.83 11.12
CA SER A 186 -21.12 17.58 12.02
C SER A 186 -21.78 18.84 12.55
N MET A 187 -21.11 20.00 12.50
CA MET A 187 -21.71 21.29 12.87
C MET A 187 -22.66 21.84 11.78
N PHE A 188 -22.45 21.45 10.52
CA PHE A 188 -23.19 21.99 9.37
C PHE A 188 -24.11 20.98 8.69
N LEU A 189 -23.89 19.67 8.89
CA LEU A 189 -24.62 18.60 8.19
C LEU A 189 -25.01 17.48 9.17
N ASP A 190 -26.22 16.95 9.01
CA ASP A 190 -26.72 15.81 9.77
C ASP A 190 -26.02 14.52 9.30
N MET A 191 -25.06 14.03 10.10
CA MET A 191 -24.21 12.90 9.75
C MET A 191 -24.83 11.52 10.08
N LYS A 192 -26.16 11.37 9.98
CA LYS A 192 -26.88 10.09 10.22
C LYS A 192 -26.30 8.89 9.47
N TRP A 193 -25.75 9.12 8.28
CA TRP A 193 -25.09 8.11 7.43
C TRP A 193 -23.88 7.44 8.09
N MET A 194 -23.16 8.12 8.99
CA MET A 194 -22.07 7.50 9.76
C MET A 194 -22.54 6.39 10.70
N ASN A 195 -23.79 6.44 11.17
CA ASN A 195 -24.35 5.39 12.02
C ASN A 195 -24.86 4.18 11.21
N ALA A 196 -25.11 4.35 9.91
CA ALA A 196 -25.69 3.29 9.07
C ALA A 196 -24.65 2.26 8.62
N LYS A 197 -23.46 2.69 8.19
CA LYS A 197 -22.35 1.82 7.76
C LYS A 197 -20.99 2.45 8.09
N PRO A 198 -20.64 2.57 9.40
CA PRO A 198 -19.47 3.30 9.88
C PRO A 198 -18.15 2.92 9.17
N ILE A 199 -17.94 1.63 8.92
CA ILE A 199 -16.73 1.10 8.26
C ILE A 199 -16.62 1.58 6.81
N LEU A 200 -17.73 1.54 6.05
CA LEU A 200 -17.76 1.96 4.65
C LEU A 200 -17.58 3.47 4.52
N THR A 201 -18.19 4.26 5.42
CA THR A 201 -18.05 5.71 5.45
C THR A 201 -16.61 6.14 5.73
N VAL A 202 -15.93 5.51 6.68
CA VAL A 202 -14.52 5.82 6.97
C VAL A 202 -13.59 5.37 5.84
N LEU A 203 -13.86 4.23 5.21
CA LEU A 203 -13.13 3.78 4.02
C LEU A 203 -13.27 4.76 2.85
N LEU A 204 -14.49 5.22 2.55
CA LEU A 204 -14.74 6.18 1.48
C LEU A 204 -14.11 7.55 1.79
N TYR A 205 -14.21 8.03 3.03
CA TYR A 205 -13.60 9.30 3.45
C TYR A 205 -12.06 9.25 3.40
N TYR A 206 -11.47 8.10 3.72
CA TYR A 206 -10.03 7.85 3.63
C TYR A 206 -9.55 7.77 2.18
N ILE A 207 -10.29 7.04 1.33
CA ILE A 207 -10.03 6.96 -0.11
C ILE A 207 -10.17 8.36 -0.74
N GLU A 208 -11.21 9.12 -0.38
CA GLU A 208 -11.39 10.50 -0.83
C GLU A 208 -10.24 11.40 -0.40
N LEU A 209 -9.78 11.33 0.85
CA LEU A 209 -8.69 12.17 1.35
C LEU A 209 -7.35 11.79 0.71
N ILE A 210 -7.08 10.50 0.50
CA ILE A 210 -5.91 10.02 -0.23
C ILE A 210 -5.97 10.48 -1.69
N ILE A 211 -7.09 10.23 -2.37
CA ILE A 211 -7.28 10.61 -3.77
C ILE A 211 -7.17 12.13 -3.90
N PHE A 212 -7.74 12.89 -2.98
CA PHE A 212 -7.65 14.36 -2.95
C PHE A 212 -6.21 14.84 -2.77
N VAL A 213 -5.45 14.27 -1.82
CA VAL A 213 -4.04 14.62 -1.61
C VAL A 213 -3.17 14.18 -2.79
N LEU A 214 -3.45 13.04 -3.40
CA LEU A 214 -2.74 12.56 -4.60
C LEU A 214 -3.07 13.43 -5.82
N ILE A 215 -4.34 13.80 -6.02
CA ILE A 215 -4.79 14.69 -7.09
C ILE A 215 -4.19 16.09 -6.88
N ILE A 216 -4.21 16.64 -5.68
CA ILE A 216 -3.59 17.94 -5.39
C ILE A 216 -2.08 17.89 -5.64
N ASN A 217 -1.37 16.86 -5.15
CA ASN A 217 0.07 16.73 -5.43
C ASN A 217 0.32 16.54 -6.93
N ALA A 218 -0.50 15.75 -7.62
CA ALA A 218 -0.42 15.54 -9.07
C ALA A 218 -0.72 16.83 -9.85
N ILE A 219 -1.67 17.67 -9.43
CA ILE A 219 -2.00 18.96 -10.06
C ILE A 219 -0.86 19.96 -9.82
N ILE A 220 -0.43 20.12 -8.56
CA ILE A 220 0.62 21.07 -8.19
C ILE A 220 1.94 20.73 -8.89
N HIS A 221 2.22 19.45 -9.11
CA HIS A 221 3.51 18.99 -9.63
C HIS A 221 3.42 18.18 -10.93
N TYR A 222 2.31 18.35 -11.68
CA TYR A 222 1.97 17.59 -12.90
C TYR A 222 3.09 17.57 -13.93
N ARG A 223 3.82 18.69 -14.07
CA ARG A 223 4.96 18.82 -14.99
C ARG A 223 6.12 17.90 -14.63
N ASN A 224 6.37 17.63 -13.34
CA ASN A 224 7.47 16.79 -12.89
C ASN A 224 7.14 15.30 -13.00
N CYS A 225 5.90 14.90 -12.68
CA CYS A 225 5.46 13.51 -12.88
C CYS A 225 5.49 13.14 -14.37
N PHE A 226 4.96 13.97 -15.26
CA PHE A 226 5.04 13.72 -16.70
C PHE A 226 6.48 13.63 -17.19
N LYS A 227 7.37 14.51 -16.70
CA LYS A 227 8.78 14.51 -17.09
C LYS A 227 9.50 13.23 -16.63
N ILE A 228 9.25 12.76 -15.41
CA ILE A 228 9.85 11.52 -14.88
C ILE A 228 9.29 10.30 -15.60
N THR A 229 7.97 10.20 -15.75
CA THR A 229 7.32 9.11 -16.49
C THR A 229 7.79 9.07 -17.94
N TRP A 230 7.96 10.23 -18.59
CA TRP A 230 8.53 10.36 -19.94
C TRP A 230 9.99 9.90 -20.00
N ILE A 231 10.82 10.27 -19.02
CA ILE A 231 12.22 9.83 -18.93
C ILE A 231 12.31 8.31 -18.75
N ILE A 232 11.43 7.70 -17.95
CA ILE A 232 11.37 6.25 -17.74
C ILE A 232 10.92 5.56 -19.04
N LEU A 233 9.86 6.04 -19.70
CA LEU A 233 9.38 5.52 -20.98
C LEU A 233 10.45 5.60 -22.08
N ILE A 234 11.09 6.76 -22.24
CA ILE A 234 12.17 6.96 -23.22
C ILE A 234 13.36 6.04 -22.91
N SER A 235 13.74 5.89 -21.64
CA SER A 235 14.84 4.99 -21.23
C SER A 235 14.50 3.53 -21.49
N ALA A 236 13.26 3.10 -21.21
CA ALA A 236 12.79 1.75 -21.49
C ALA A 236 12.75 1.46 -22.99
N ILE A 237 12.25 2.40 -23.81
CA ILE A 237 12.23 2.30 -25.27
C ILE A 237 13.66 2.25 -25.82
N LYS A 238 14.55 3.14 -25.37
CA LYS A 238 15.97 3.13 -25.80
C LYS A 238 16.69 1.86 -25.40
N HIS A 239 16.32 1.23 -24.28
CA HIS A 239 16.91 -0.03 -23.86
C HIS A 239 16.37 -1.22 -24.67
N ALA A 240 15.05 -1.25 -24.94
CA ALA A 240 14.40 -2.29 -25.72
C ALA A 240 14.78 -2.27 -27.21
N PHE A 241 15.09 -1.10 -27.77
CA PHE A 241 15.47 -0.93 -29.17
C PHE A 241 16.96 -0.62 -29.38
N ARG A 242 17.78 -0.76 -28.34
CA ARG A 242 19.24 -0.75 -28.51
C ARG A 242 19.61 -2.06 -29.23
N LYS A 243 19.91 -1.97 -30.53
CA LYS A 243 20.56 -3.07 -31.26
C LYS A 243 21.83 -3.45 -30.48
N SER A 244 21.91 -4.73 -30.09
CA SER A 244 23.14 -5.37 -29.64
C SER A 244 24.22 -5.23 -30.71
#